data_AF-A0A9E1VEA3-F1
#
_entry.id   AF-A0A9E1VEA3-F1
#
_cell.length_a   1.000
_cell.length_b   1.000
_cell.length_c   1.000
_cell.angle_alpha   90.00
_cell.angle_beta   90.00
_cell.angle_gamma   90.00
#
_symmetry.space_group_name_H-M   'P 1'
#
loop_
_entity.id
_entity.type
_entity.pdbx_description
1 polymer ?
#
loop_
_entity_poly.entity_id
_entity_poly.type
_entity_poly.pdbx_seq_one_letter_code
_entity_poly.pdbx_strand_id
1 'polypeptide(L)'
;MPVNEPTNKDVSKVIAWILSVGIHLGVGALAFLITWSVIAEDDEPPVVVTATWHEKQVEQRAKLPMALPPKTLPEIVLPEISTVAKPTPLKNDGFAVLHQVSTGGEVPEFAEREPETEVQFMGLDAEAAKNIVYVVDASGSMLLHLATVVEELERSLRTLHPKQSFGIIFFQQNDALVVPPAKRLVSANAQNVDSAMHWIRTSGKVIPAGGSNPINAMKLAIKLQPDVMYLLSENITGAGRYEIPSDELLTSIAAINPVDSRNGLRRVQINCIQYLSEDPMGTMRKIAEIHGGNDGYTFIPRGKVEN
;
A
#
# COMPACT_ATOMS: atom_id res chain seq x y z
N MET A 1 -38.27 77.78 -32.99
CA MET A 1 -37.25 77.06 -32.20
C MET A 1 -37.67 75.60 -32.16
N PRO A 2 -36.83 74.63 -32.57
CA PRO A 2 -37.24 73.23 -32.54
C PRO A 2 -37.17 72.70 -31.11
N VAL A 3 -38.22 71.99 -30.69
CA VAL A 3 -38.26 71.24 -29.44
C VAL A 3 -37.77 69.82 -29.77
N ASN A 4 -36.64 69.43 -29.20
CA ASN A 4 -36.11 68.07 -29.31
C ASN A 4 -36.89 67.14 -28.38
N GLU A 5 -37.64 66.18 -28.94
CA GLU A 5 -38.15 65.03 -28.20
C GLU A 5 -37.01 64.03 -27.93
N PRO A 6 -36.81 63.54 -26.69
CA PRO A 6 -35.84 62.50 -26.41
C PRO A 6 -36.31 61.17 -27.00
N THR A 7 -35.50 60.64 -27.91
CA THR A 7 -35.70 59.42 -28.66
C THR A 7 -35.74 58.17 -27.77
N ASN A 8 -36.88 57.46 -27.81
CA ASN A 8 -37.15 56.15 -27.19
C ASN A 8 -36.15 55.01 -27.55
N LYS A 9 -35.16 55.30 -28.41
CA LYS A 9 -34.12 54.38 -28.87
C LYS A 9 -32.94 54.23 -27.90
N ASP A 10 -32.74 55.17 -26.98
CA ASP A 10 -31.61 55.10 -26.04
C ASP A 10 -31.90 54.19 -24.84
N VAL A 11 -33.15 54.16 -24.36
CA VAL A 11 -33.54 53.33 -23.22
C VAL A 11 -33.48 51.84 -23.55
N SER A 12 -33.90 51.43 -24.75
CA SER A 12 -33.88 50.02 -25.18
C SER A 12 -32.46 49.47 -25.35
N LYS A 13 -31.51 50.29 -25.80
CA LYS A 13 -30.08 49.91 -25.88
C LYS A 13 -29.46 49.74 -24.51
N VAL A 14 -29.78 50.62 -23.56
CA VAL A 14 -29.29 50.51 -22.18
C VAL A 14 -29.84 49.26 -21.50
N ILE A 15 -31.12 48.95 -21.68
CA ILE A 15 -31.74 47.72 -21.14
C ILE A 15 -31.10 46.47 -21.76
N ALA A 16 -30.87 46.46 -23.08
CA ALA A 16 -30.21 45.32 -23.75
C ALA A 16 -28.77 45.11 -23.25
N TRP A 17 -28.04 46.19 -22.95
CA TRP A 17 -26.68 46.11 -22.41
C TRP A 17 -26.66 45.55 -20.98
N ILE A 18 -27.56 46.03 -20.12
CA ILE A 18 -27.71 45.51 -18.75
C ILE A 18 -28.07 44.03 -18.76
N LEU A 19 -29.00 43.62 -19.63
CA LEU A 19 -29.40 42.21 -19.75
C LEU A 19 -28.22 41.33 -20.20
N SER A 20 -27.43 41.79 -21.18
CA SER A 20 -26.26 41.08 -21.67
C SER A 20 -25.20 40.90 -20.60
N VAL A 21 -24.87 41.96 -19.85
CA VAL A 21 -23.90 41.91 -18.75
C VAL A 21 -24.41 40.98 -17.64
N GLY A 22 -25.69 41.03 -17.31
CA GLY A 22 -26.31 40.14 -16.33
C GLY A 22 -26.20 38.66 -16.72
N ILE A 23 -26.44 38.32 -17.99
CA ILE A 23 -26.30 36.96 -18.51
C ILE A 23 -24.85 36.48 -18.41
N HIS A 24 -23.87 37.31 -18.83
CA HIS A 24 -22.46 36.92 -18.76
C HIS A 24 -21.98 36.73 -17.33
N LEU A 25 -22.39 37.60 -16.40
CA LEU A 25 -22.09 37.45 -14.97
C LEU A 25 -22.76 36.20 -14.38
N GLY A 26 -23.99 35.90 -14.77
CA GLY A 26 -24.69 34.69 -14.35
C GLY A 26 -24.02 33.41 -14.82
N VAL A 27 -23.59 33.35 -16.09
CA VAL A 27 -22.83 32.22 -16.65
C VAL A 27 -21.48 32.07 -15.96
N GLY A 28 -20.78 33.17 -15.69
CA GLY A 28 -19.53 33.16 -14.94
C GLY A 28 -19.69 32.65 -13.51
N ALA A 29 -20.73 33.10 -12.79
CA ALA A 29 -21.04 32.63 -11.44
C ALA A 29 -21.43 31.15 -11.42
N LEU A 30 -22.21 30.69 -12.40
CA LEU A 30 -22.58 29.29 -12.54
C LEU A 30 -21.36 28.41 -12.83
N ALA A 31 -20.48 28.83 -13.75
CA ALA A 31 -19.23 28.14 -14.03
C ALA A 31 -18.32 28.08 -12.79
N PHE A 32 -18.23 29.18 -12.04
CA PHE A 32 -17.50 29.24 -10.78
C PHE A 32 -18.07 28.27 -9.73
N LEU A 33 -19.39 28.24 -9.55
CA LEU A 33 -20.05 27.31 -8.62
C LEU A 33 -19.84 25.85 -9.03
N ILE A 34 -19.90 25.52 -10.33
CA ILE A 34 -19.62 24.17 -10.83
C ILE A 34 -18.16 23.79 -10.55
N THR A 35 -17.21 24.69 -10.86
CA THR A 35 -15.79 24.43 -10.56
C THR A 35 -15.51 24.30 -9.07
N TRP A 36 -16.17 25.09 -8.24
CA TRP A 36 -16.01 25.06 -6.78
C TRP A 36 -16.62 23.80 -6.17
N SER A 37 -17.77 23.35 -6.68
CA SER A 37 -18.44 22.14 -6.19
C SER A 37 -17.70 20.86 -6.56
N VAL A 38 -17.06 20.81 -7.73
CA VAL A 38 -16.30 19.62 -8.18
C VAL A 38 -14.97 19.46 -7.42
N ILE A 39 -14.41 20.55 -6.88
CA ILE A 39 -13.17 20.50 -6.07
C ILE A 39 -13.44 20.09 -4.60
N ALA A 40 -14.69 20.17 -4.14
CA ALA A 40 -15.05 19.87 -2.76
C ALA A 40 -15.27 18.37 -2.46
N GLU A 41 -15.18 17.48 -3.46
CA GLU A 41 -15.59 16.08 -3.33
C GLU A 41 -14.44 15.05 -3.25
N ASP A 42 -13.18 15.47 -3.17
CA ASP A 42 -12.01 14.55 -3.21
C ASP A 42 -11.24 14.45 -1.87
N ASP A 43 -11.87 14.84 -0.75
CA ASP A 43 -11.31 14.82 0.60
C ASP A 43 -11.82 13.60 1.41
N GLU A 44 -11.74 12.39 0.84
CA GLU A 44 -11.84 11.19 1.67
C GLU A 44 -10.65 11.18 2.66
N PRO A 45 -10.89 11.04 3.98
CA PRO A 45 -9.81 10.98 4.95
C PRO A 45 -8.87 9.82 4.63
N PRO A 46 -7.55 9.95 4.87
CA PRO A 46 -6.60 8.87 4.60
C PRO A 46 -6.99 7.61 5.38
N VAL A 47 -7.18 6.52 4.64
CA VAL A 47 -7.53 5.22 5.20
C VAL A 47 -6.34 4.73 6.02
N VAL A 48 -6.56 4.51 7.31
CA VAL A 48 -5.58 3.83 8.15
C VAL A 48 -5.68 2.34 7.83
N VAL A 49 -4.89 1.89 6.85
CA VAL A 49 -4.73 0.47 6.59
C VAL A 49 -3.93 -0.10 7.77
N THR A 50 -4.64 -0.69 8.73
CA THR A 50 -3.98 -1.53 9.72
C THR A 50 -3.67 -2.86 9.04
N ALA A 51 -2.42 -3.02 8.60
CA ALA A 51 -1.90 -4.33 8.20
C ALA A 51 -1.81 -5.23 9.43
N THR A 52 -2.94 -5.69 9.97
CA THR A 52 -2.95 -6.75 10.99
C THR A 52 -2.85 -8.10 10.29
N TRP A 53 -1.71 -8.32 9.64
CA TRP A 53 -1.22 -9.66 9.33
C TRP A 53 0.00 -9.88 10.18
N HIS A 54 -0.23 -10.27 11.44
CA HIS A 54 0.48 -11.30 12.20
C HIS A 54 -0.17 -11.39 13.58
N GLU A 55 -0.38 -12.64 14.01
CA GLU A 55 -0.85 -13.09 15.30
C GLU A 55 -0.40 -12.18 16.45
N LYS A 56 -1.35 -11.42 17.00
CA LYS A 56 -1.14 -10.63 18.21
C LYS A 56 -0.82 -11.63 19.33
N GLN A 57 0.46 -11.74 19.71
CA GLN A 57 0.78 -12.30 21.01
C GLN A 57 0.05 -11.43 22.03
N VAL A 58 -1.02 -11.98 22.60
CA VAL A 58 -1.67 -11.45 23.77
C VAL A 58 -0.67 -11.64 24.91
N GLU A 59 0.31 -10.73 25.04
CA GLU A 59 0.92 -10.48 26.33
C GLU A 59 -0.18 -9.88 27.22
N GLN A 60 -0.94 -10.77 27.85
CA GLN A 60 -1.85 -10.44 28.91
C GLN A 60 -1.04 -10.05 30.16
N ARG A 61 -0.40 -8.88 30.14
CA ARG A 61 0.00 -8.17 31.37
C ARG A 61 -1.12 -7.22 31.78
N ALA A 62 -2.30 -7.78 32.02
CA ALA A 62 -3.27 -7.14 32.89
C ALA A 62 -2.77 -7.29 34.33
N LYS A 63 -2.19 -6.22 34.90
CA LYS A 63 -2.04 -6.09 36.35
C LYS A 63 -3.44 -6.11 36.97
N LEU A 64 -3.84 -7.24 37.53
CA LEU A 64 -5.04 -7.34 38.36
C LEU A 64 -4.78 -6.66 39.72
N PRO A 65 -5.68 -5.81 40.23
CA PRO A 65 -5.55 -5.22 41.54
C PRO A 65 -6.01 -6.20 42.64
N MET A 66 -5.19 -6.24 43.71
CA MET A 66 -5.49 -6.58 45.10
C MET A 66 -5.82 -8.03 45.49
N ALA A 67 -5.22 -8.38 46.63
CA ALA A 67 -5.18 -9.69 47.26
C ALA A 67 -6.49 -10.09 47.94
N LEU A 68 -6.74 -11.40 47.94
CA LEU A 68 -7.58 -12.09 48.92
C LEU A 68 -6.77 -13.25 49.53
N PRO A 69 -6.90 -13.52 50.84
CA PRO A 69 -6.10 -14.52 51.55
C PRO A 69 -6.49 -15.96 51.15
N PRO A 70 -5.56 -16.93 51.29
CA PRO A 70 -5.76 -18.27 50.77
C PRO A 70 -6.78 -19.04 51.62
N LYS A 71 -7.82 -19.57 50.98
CA LYS A 71 -8.71 -20.59 51.53
C LYS A 71 -8.18 -21.95 51.09
N THR A 72 -7.74 -22.75 52.05
CA THR A 72 -7.26 -24.13 51.87
C THR A 72 -8.39 -25.01 51.32
N LEU A 73 -8.13 -25.65 50.17
CA LEU A 73 -8.92 -26.76 49.64
C LEU A 73 -8.01 -27.98 49.49
N PRO A 74 -8.54 -29.20 49.75
CA PRO A 74 -7.73 -30.40 49.94
C PRO A 74 -7.01 -30.87 48.68
N GLU A 75 -5.81 -31.42 48.92
CA GLU A 75 -4.83 -31.91 47.96
C GLU A 75 -5.39 -33.09 47.14
N ILE A 76 -5.60 -32.86 45.85
CA ILE A 76 -5.89 -33.90 44.87
C ILE A 76 -4.55 -34.42 44.36
N VAL A 77 -4.19 -35.64 44.76
CA VAL A 77 -3.03 -36.35 44.23
C VAL A 77 -3.31 -36.76 42.78
N LEU A 78 -2.67 -36.11 41.82
CA LEU A 78 -2.60 -36.53 40.42
C LEU A 78 -1.44 -37.52 40.23
N PRO A 79 -1.59 -38.56 39.39
CA PRO A 79 -0.50 -39.49 39.08
C PRO A 79 0.63 -38.80 38.30
N GLU A 80 1.87 -39.17 38.63
CA GLU A 80 3.09 -38.71 37.94
C GLU A 80 3.04 -39.02 36.44
N ILE A 81 3.04 -37.96 35.63
CA ILE A 81 3.36 -38.05 34.20
C ILE A 81 4.80 -37.59 34.06
N SER A 82 5.62 -38.48 33.49
CA SER A 82 7.02 -38.33 33.17
C SER A 82 7.39 -36.94 32.64
N THR A 83 8.50 -36.41 33.15
CA THR A 83 9.15 -35.19 32.67
C THR A 83 9.47 -35.28 31.18
N VAL A 84 8.63 -34.70 30.34
CA VAL A 84 8.96 -34.38 28.95
C VAL A 84 9.80 -33.10 28.97
N ALA A 85 10.95 -33.16 28.32
CA ALA A 85 11.89 -32.07 28.16
C ALA A 85 11.20 -30.78 27.69
N LYS A 86 11.63 -29.66 28.24
CA LYS A 86 11.25 -28.31 27.84
C LYS A 86 11.30 -28.19 26.31
N PRO A 87 10.19 -27.93 25.60
CA PRO A 87 10.27 -27.67 24.18
C PRO A 87 10.99 -26.35 23.99
N THR A 88 12.14 -26.40 23.32
CA THR A 88 12.74 -25.24 22.67
C THR A 88 11.64 -24.59 21.84
N PRO A 89 11.44 -23.26 21.89
CA PRO A 89 10.41 -22.62 21.07
C PRO A 89 10.73 -22.90 19.60
N LEU A 90 9.92 -23.76 18.97
CA LEU A 90 9.87 -23.86 17.53
C LEU A 90 9.44 -22.49 17.02
N LYS A 91 10.32 -21.91 16.22
CA LYS A 91 10.07 -20.67 15.49
C LYS A 91 9.02 -21.02 14.44
N ASN A 92 7.74 -20.88 14.78
CA ASN A 92 6.63 -21.10 13.86
C ASN A 92 6.80 -20.19 12.65
N ASP A 93 7.25 -20.78 11.55
CA ASP A 93 7.20 -20.20 10.23
C ASP A 93 5.87 -20.60 9.59
N GLY A 94 4.98 -19.63 9.42
CA GLY A 94 3.69 -19.85 8.73
C GLY A 94 3.83 -20.46 7.32
N PHE A 95 5.04 -20.46 6.75
CA PHE A 95 5.40 -21.16 5.51
C PHE A 95 5.46 -22.69 5.64
N ALA A 96 5.82 -23.24 6.81
CA ALA A 96 5.86 -24.69 7.01
C ALA A 96 4.47 -25.31 7.01
N VAL A 97 3.47 -24.59 7.54
CA VAL A 97 2.06 -25.00 7.51
C VAL A 97 1.53 -25.02 6.07
N LEU A 98 1.92 -24.04 5.25
CA LEU A 98 1.54 -23.97 3.83
C LEU A 98 2.17 -25.11 3.01
N HIS A 99 3.43 -25.47 3.31
CA HIS A 99 4.12 -26.58 2.68
C HIS A 99 3.45 -27.93 3.02
N GLN A 100 3.00 -28.11 4.26
CA GLN A 100 2.37 -29.35 4.73
C GLN A 100 1.01 -29.61 4.04
N VAL A 101 0.22 -28.55 3.81
CA VAL A 101 -1.06 -28.62 3.07
C VAL A 101 -0.83 -28.91 1.58
N SER A 102 0.22 -28.33 0.97
CA SER A 102 0.59 -28.60 -0.43
C SER A 102 1.06 -30.04 -0.66
N THR A 103 1.68 -30.67 0.34
CA THR A 103 2.13 -32.06 0.29
C THR A 103 1.07 -33.10 0.66
N GLY A 104 -0.20 -32.70 0.83
CA GLY A 104 -1.32 -33.61 1.10
C GLY A 104 -1.47 -34.04 2.56
N GLY A 105 -0.95 -33.25 3.52
CA GLY A 105 -1.23 -33.46 4.94
C GLY A 105 -2.69 -33.14 5.29
N GLU A 106 -3.22 -33.78 6.33
CA GLU A 106 -4.57 -33.52 6.83
C GLU A 106 -4.73 -32.05 7.25
N VAL A 107 -5.80 -31.42 6.77
CA VAL A 107 -6.12 -30.02 7.05
C VAL A 107 -6.70 -29.94 8.47
N PRO A 108 -6.14 -29.09 9.37
CA PRO A 108 -6.72 -28.91 10.70
C PRO A 108 -8.16 -28.40 10.63
N GLU A 109 -9.05 -28.92 11.49
CA GLU A 109 -10.49 -28.62 11.55
C GLU A 109 -10.82 -27.11 11.70
N PHE A 110 -9.84 -26.29 12.10
CA PHE A 110 -9.93 -24.82 12.14
C PHE A 110 -9.78 -24.12 10.77
N ALA A 111 -9.61 -24.87 9.68
CA ALA A 111 -9.52 -24.34 8.31
C ALA A 111 -10.85 -24.34 7.55
N GLU A 112 -11.98 -24.43 8.25
CA GLU A 112 -13.27 -24.11 7.64
C GLU A 112 -13.38 -22.59 7.46
N ARG A 113 -13.68 -22.19 6.22
CA ARG A 113 -13.79 -20.81 5.80
C ARG A 113 -15.18 -20.29 6.16
N GLU A 114 -15.31 -19.64 7.30
CA GLU A 114 -16.51 -18.86 7.63
C GLU A 114 -16.62 -17.68 6.63
N PRO A 115 -17.75 -17.53 5.92
CA PRO A 115 -17.98 -16.38 5.07
C PRO A 115 -18.36 -15.20 5.95
N GLU A 116 -17.74 -14.05 5.65
CA GLU A 116 -17.97 -12.75 6.27
C GLU A 116 -17.24 -12.52 7.60
N THR A 117 -16.16 -11.76 7.53
CA THR A 117 -15.77 -10.92 8.64
C THR A 117 -15.05 -9.68 8.10
N GLU A 118 -15.86 -8.68 7.77
CA GLU A 118 -15.53 -7.31 8.10
C GLU A 118 -15.32 -7.29 9.62
N VAL A 119 -14.06 -7.37 10.07
CA VAL A 119 -13.76 -7.49 11.51
C VAL A 119 -13.91 -6.11 12.14
N GLN A 120 -15.14 -5.78 12.52
CA GLN A 120 -15.43 -4.64 13.37
C GLN A 120 -15.11 -5.03 14.82
N PHE A 121 -13.86 -4.81 15.25
CA PHE A 121 -13.46 -5.01 16.64
C PHE A 121 -13.36 -3.65 17.35
N MET A 122 -14.25 -3.40 18.31
CA MET A 122 -14.25 -2.19 19.15
C MET A 122 -14.46 -0.84 18.42
N GLY A 123 -15.30 -0.80 17.38
CA GLY A 123 -15.72 0.46 16.74
C GLY A 123 -14.62 1.16 15.92
N LEU A 124 -13.59 0.43 15.53
CA LEU A 124 -12.60 0.86 14.54
C LEU A 124 -12.75 -0.07 13.34
N ASP A 125 -13.29 0.45 12.24
CA ASP A 125 -13.29 -0.24 10.96
C ASP A 125 -11.83 -0.34 10.49
N ALA A 126 -11.21 -1.49 10.72
CA ALA A 126 -9.93 -1.81 10.12
C ALA A 126 -10.18 -2.11 8.63
N GLU A 127 -10.31 -1.06 7.82
CA GLU A 127 -10.49 -1.24 6.38
C GLU A 127 -9.22 -1.85 5.78
N ALA A 128 -9.35 -3.08 5.28
CA ALA A 128 -8.32 -3.71 4.46
C ALA A 128 -8.05 -2.83 3.22
N ALA A 129 -6.78 -2.62 2.87
CA ALA A 129 -6.38 -1.84 1.70
C ALA A 129 -7.17 -2.25 0.45
N LYS A 130 -7.83 -1.30 -0.20
CA LYS A 130 -8.59 -1.53 -1.43
C LYS A 130 -7.69 -1.37 -2.65
N ASN A 131 -6.77 -0.42 -2.63
CA ASN A 131 -5.93 -0.01 -3.74
C ASN A 131 -4.45 -0.24 -3.42
N ILE A 132 -3.80 -1.12 -4.18
CA ILE A 132 -2.45 -1.61 -3.89
C ILE A 132 -1.54 -1.35 -5.09
N VAL A 133 -0.33 -0.82 -4.87
CA VAL A 133 0.67 -0.70 -5.94
C VAL A 133 1.97 -1.39 -5.55
N TYR A 134 2.47 -2.24 -6.44
CA TYR A 134 3.78 -2.87 -6.32
C TYR A 134 4.81 -2.07 -7.11
N VAL A 135 5.85 -1.58 -6.43
CA VAL A 135 6.99 -0.89 -7.03
C VAL A 135 8.21 -1.80 -6.92
N VAL A 136 8.66 -2.34 -8.05
CA VAL A 136 9.59 -3.47 -8.09
C VAL A 136 10.92 -3.09 -8.74
N ASP A 137 12.02 -3.32 -8.04
CA ASP A 137 13.37 -3.09 -8.54
C ASP A 137 13.68 -4.04 -9.69
N ALA A 138 14.15 -3.49 -10.80
CA ALA A 138 14.68 -4.18 -11.98
C ALA A 138 16.09 -3.67 -12.33
N SER A 139 16.84 -3.21 -11.34
CA SER A 139 18.25 -2.85 -11.49
C SER A 139 19.11 -4.09 -11.78
N GLY A 140 20.36 -3.87 -12.17
CA GLY A 140 21.27 -4.95 -12.57
C GLY A 140 21.55 -5.96 -11.45
N SER A 141 21.43 -5.59 -10.17
CA SER A 141 21.62 -6.54 -9.06
C SER A 141 20.53 -7.62 -9.02
N MET A 142 19.34 -7.30 -9.58
CA MET A 142 18.21 -8.21 -9.68
C MET A 142 18.37 -9.26 -10.80
N LEU A 143 19.47 -9.28 -11.56
CA LEU A 143 19.63 -10.16 -12.73
C LEU A 143 19.38 -11.64 -12.43
N LEU A 144 19.84 -12.14 -11.29
CA LEU A 144 19.67 -13.54 -10.89
C LEU A 144 18.36 -13.82 -10.12
N HIS A 145 17.63 -12.78 -9.75
CA HIS A 145 16.56 -12.86 -8.75
C HIS A 145 15.21 -12.32 -9.22
N LEU A 146 15.19 -11.53 -10.30
CA LEU A 146 13.97 -10.93 -10.82
C LEU A 146 12.93 -11.99 -11.17
N ALA A 147 13.33 -13.14 -11.73
CA ALA A 147 12.42 -14.23 -12.06
C ALA A 147 11.64 -14.70 -10.82
N THR A 148 12.34 -14.98 -9.72
CA THR A 148 11.70 -15.38 -8.48
C THR A 148 10.86 -14.26 -7.87
N VAL A 149 11.33 -13.02 -7.91
CA VAL A 149 10.53 -11.87 -7.43
C VAL A 149 9.23 -11.72 -8.23
N VAL A 150 9.26 -11.99 -9.54
CA VAL A 150 8.06 -11.99 -10.40
C VAL A 150 7.13 -13.16 -10.05
N GLU A 151 7.65 -14.33 -9.69
CA GLU A 151 6.84 -15.46 -9.21
C GLU A 151 6.18 -15.19 -7.85
N GLU A 152 6.90 -14.58 -6.91
CA GLU A 152 6.33 -14.17 -5.62
C GLU A 152 5.32 -13.03 -5.78
N LEU A 153 5.58 -12.09 -6.70
CA LEU A 153 4.62 -11.06 -7.07
C LEU A 153 3.33 -11.70 -7.60
N GLU A 154 3.44 -12.68 -8.50
CA GLU A 154 2.27 -13.41 -9.00
C GLU A 154 1.52 -14.12 -7.87
N ARG A 155 2.23 -14.80 -6.96
CA ARG A 155 1.63 -15.46 -5.81
C ARG A 155 0.88 -14.45 -4.94
N SER A 156 1.49 -13.31 -4.62
CA SER A 156 0.86 -12.22 -3.87
C SER A 156 -0.41 -11.71 -4.55
N LEU A 157 -0.34 -11.42 -5.86
CA LEU A 157 -1.48 -10.95 -6.64
C LEU A 157 -2.64 -11.94 -6.65
N ARG A 158 -2.36 -13.26 -6.68
CA ARG A 158 -3.38 -14.31 -6.64
C ARG A 158 -4.05 -14.47 -5.27
N THR A 159 -3.43 -13.97 -4.20
CA THR A 159 -4.02 -13.98 -2.85
C THR A 159 -4.88 -12.76 -2.55
N LEU A 160 -4.79 -11.71 -3.37
CA LEU A 160 -5.61 -10.52 -3.22
C LEU A 160 -7.09 -10.85 -3.34
N HIS A 161 -7.91 -10.18 -2.53
CA HIS A 161 -9.35 -10.29 -2.60
C HIS A 161 -9.89 -9.67 -3.90
N PRO A 162 -10.90 -10.24 -4.56
CA PRO A 162 -11.41 -9.72 -5.84
C PRO A 162 -11.94 -8.28 -5.83
N LYS A 163 -12.28 -7.75 -4.64
CA LYS A 163 -12.68 -6.34 -4.44
C LYS A 163 -11.47 -5.37 -4.38
N GLN A 164 -10.26 -5.89 -4.21
CA GLN A 164 -9.04 -5.08 -4.24
C GLN A 164 -8.62 -4.81 -5.68
N SER A 165 -7.92 -3.71 -5.88
CA SER A 165 -7.32 -3.32 -7.15
C SER A 165 -5.82 -3.21 -7.00
N PHE A 166 -5.08 -3.55 -8.06
CA PHE A 166 -3.63 -3.55 -8.06
C PHE A 166 -3.05 -2.79 -9.26
N GLY A 167 -1.81 -2.34 -9.10
CA GLY A 167 -0.93 -1.83 -10.16
C GLY A 167 0.50 -2.29 -9.93
N ILE A 168 1.29 -2.39 -11.00
CA ILE A 168 2.69 -2.84 -10.93
C ILE A 168 3.55 -1.84 -11.71
N ILE A 169 4.63 -1.38 -11.10
CA ILE A 169 5.60 -0.48 -11.70
C ILE A 169 7.00 -1.01 -11.43
N PHE A 170 7.74 -1.32 -12.48
CA PHE A 170 9.17 -1.63 -12.35
C PHE A 170 9.99 -0.35 -12.38
N PHE A 171 11.11 -0.33 -11.68
CA PHE A 171 12.05 0.77 -11.76
C PHE A 171 13.48 0.27 -11.94
N GLN A 172 14.23 1.01 -12.74
CA GLN A 172 15.64 0.77 -12.94
C GLN A 172 16.27 2.05 -13.45
N GLN A 173 17.50 2.32 -13.06
CA GLN A 173 18.18 3.58 -13.30
C GLN A 173 17.28 4.71 -12.78
N ASN A 174 16.97 5.72 -13.60
CA ASN A 174 16.04 6.79 -13.26
C ASN A 174 14.73 6.68 -14.08
N ASP A 175 14.36 5.47 -14.51
CA ASP A 175 13.19 5.22 -15.33
C ASP A 175 12.16 4.33 -14.61
N ALA A 176 10.91 4.42 -15.05
CA ALA A 176 9.78 3.70 -14.48
C ALA A 176 8.97 3.03 -15.58
N LEU A 177 8.87 1.71 -15.51
CA LEU A 177 8.14 0.88 -16.44
C LEU A 177 6.82 0.42 -15.82
N VAL A 178 5.73 1.11 -16.20
CA VAL A 178 4.38 0.78 -15.72
C VAL A 178 3.82 -0.41 -16.48
N VAL A 179 3.37 -1.44 -15.76
CA VAL A 179 2.66 -2.58 -16.34
C VAL A 179 1.26 -2.12 -16.78
N PRO A 180 0.83 -2.39 -18.03
CA PRO A 180 -0.48 -1.99 -18.51
C PRO A 180 -1.63 -2.58 -17.68
N PRO A 181 -2.72 -1.81 -17.48
CA PRO A 181 -2.97 -0.47 -18.00
C PRO A 181 -2.28 0.65 -17.17
N ALA A 182 -1.57 1.57 -17.84
CA ALA A 182 -0.67 2.50 -17.15
C ALA A 182 -1.31 3.65 -16.35
N LYS A 183 -2.62 3.90 -16.49
CA LYS A 183 -3.30 5.08 -15.92
C LYS A 183 -4.32 4.75 -14.84
N ARG A 184 -4.50 3.48 -14.49
CA ARG A 184 -5.50 3.04 -13.51
C ARG A 184 -5.07 1.73 -12.87
N LEU A 185 -5.56 1.49 -11.66
CA LEU A 185 -5.51 0.18 -11.05
C LEU A 185 -6.54 -0.75 -11.72
N VAL A 186 -6.30 -2.06 -11.62
CA VAL A 186 -7.21 -3.09 -12.14
C VAL A 186 -7.63 -4.00 -11.00
N SER A 187 -8.87 -4.50 -11.03
CA SER A 187 -9.35 -5.43 -10.01
C SER A 187 -8.52 -6.71 -9.98
N ALA A 188 -8.28 -7.25 -8.79
CA ALA A 188 -7.48 -8.45 -8.54
C ALA A 188 -8.24 -9.75 -8.88
N ASN A 189 -8.83 -9.80 -10.08
CA ASN A 189 -9.38 -11.04 -10.63
C ASN A 189 -8.32 -11.79 -11.45
N ALA A 190 -8.56 -13.09 -11.67
CA ALA A 190 -7.62 -13.97 -12.37
C ALA A 190 -7.24 -13.44 -13.77
N GLN A 191 -8.20 -12.93 -14.54
CA GLN A 191 -7.95 -12.42 -15.90
C GLN A 191 -6.97 -11.24 -15.90
N ASN A 192 -7.12 -10.29 -14.99
CA ASN A 192 -6.23 -9.13 -14.88
C ASN A 192 -4.84 -9.53 -14.41
N VAL A 193 -4.75 -10.45 -13.44
CA VAL A 193 -3.46 -11.00 -12.97
C VAL A 193 -2.74 -11.71 -14.12
N ASP A 194 -3.42 -12.62 -14.83
CA ASP A 194 -2.85 -13.36 -15.96
C ASP A 194 -2.41 -12.40 -17.07
N SER A 195 -3.19 -11.35 -17.35
CA SER A 195 -2.83 -10.33 -18.35
C SER A 195 -1.58 -9.54 -17.97
N ALA A 196 -1.46 -9.13 -16.70
CA ALA A 196 -0.28 -8.43 -16.19
C ALA A 196 0.96 -9.34 -16.23
N MET A 197 0.84 -10.58 -15.76
CA MET A 197 1.94 -11.55 -15.74
C MET A 197 2.37 -11.95 -17.15
N HIS A 198 1.42 -12.14 -18.06
CA HIS A 198 1.73 -12.37 -19.46
C HIS A 198 2.55 -11.23 -20.05
N TRP A 199 2.11 -9.98 -19.83
CA TRP A 199 2.85 -8.81 -20.31
C TRP A 199 4.27 -8.71 -19.73
N ILE A 200 4.43 -8.96 -18.42
CA ILE A 200 5.74 -8.95 -17.76
C ILE A 200 6.68 -9.95 -18.44
N ARG A 201 6.19 -11.17 -18.70
CA ARG A 201 6.98 -12.27 -19.28
C ARG A 201 7.26 -12.11 -20.79
N THR A 202 6.34 -11.50 -21.56
CA THR A 202 6.44 -11.47 -23.03
C THR A 202 6.83 -10.13 -23.64
N SER A 203 6.74 -9.03 -22.88
CA SER A 203 7.01 -7.69 -23.42
C SER A 203 8.46 -7.47 -23.86
N GLY A 204 9.41 -8.24 -23.32
CA GLY A 204 10.84 -8.00 -23.49
C GLY A 204 11.32 -6.66 -22.90
N LYS A 205 10.51 -6.02 -22.04
CA LYS A 205 10.84 -4.72 -21.43
C LYS A 205 11.36 -4.83 -20.00
N VAL A 206 10.92 -5.84 -19.26
CA VAL A 206 11.34 -6.06 -17.87
C VAL A 206 12.68 -6.81 -17.88
N ILE A 207 13.78 -6.08 -18.11
CA ILE A 207 15.13 -6.63 -18.22
C ILE A 207 16.01 -5.98 -17.15
N PRO A 208 16.56 -6.76 -16.19
CA PRO A 208 17.45 -6.26 -15.15
C PRO A 208 18.64 -5.49 -15.72
N ALA A 209 18.74 -4.19 -15.45
CA ALA A 209 19.86 -3.39 -15.96
C ALA A 209 20.11 -2.09 -15.19
N GLY A 210 21.37 -1.69 -15.12
CA GLY A 210 21.78 -0.39 -14.58
C GLY A 210 21.63 -0.26 -13.06
N GLY A 211 21.66 0.97 -12.56
CA GLY A 211 21.54 1.26 -11.13
C GLY A 211 20.09 1.25 -10.63
N SER A 212 19.87 1.57 -9.36
CA SER A 212 18.56 1.59 -8.71
C SER A 212 18.23 3.03 -8.29
N ASN A 213 17.07 3.54 -8.69
CA ASN A 213 16.49 4.77 -8.15
C ASN A 213 14.95 4.71 -8.30
N PRO A 214 14.20 4.69 -7.18
CA PRO A 214 12.76 4.44 -7.20
C PRO A 214 11.91 5.70 -7.45
N ILE A 215 12.50 6.90 -7.42
CA ILE A 215 11.77 8.17 -7.27
C ILE A 215 10.72 8.38 -8.36
N ASN A 216 11.06 8.12 -9.63
CA ASN A 216 10.11 8.28 -10.72
C ASN A 216 8.98 7.25 -10.69
N ALA A 217 9.28 6.01 -10.31
CA ALA A 217 8.27 4.97 -10.16
C ALA A 217 7.32 5.25 -8.99
N MET A 218 7.85 5.70 -7.85
CA MET A 218 7.03 6.09 -6.70
C MET A 218 6.14 7.29 -7.01
N LYS A 219 6.63 8.30 -7.76
CA LYS A 219 5.80 9.42 -8.24
C LYS A 219 4.66 8.95 -9.13
N LEU A 220 4.88 7.96 -9.99
CA LEU A 220 3.82 7.37 -10.80
C LEU A 220 2.85 6.54 -9.95
N ALA A 221 3.37 5.77 -8.99
CA ALA A 221 2.56 4.97 -8.08
C ALA A 221 1.60 5.84 -7.26
N ILE A 222 2.06 6.96 -6.68
CA ILE A 222 1.20 7.85 -5.89
C ILE A 222 0.10 8.50 -6.73
N LYS A 223 0.34 8.75 -8.03
CA LYS A 223 -0.71 9.26 -8.93
C LYS A 223 -1.85 8.27 -9.15
N LEU A 224 -1.62 6.97 -8.91
CA LEU A 224 -2.67 5.94 -8.91
C LEU A 224 -3.49 5.94 -7.61
N GLN A 225 -3.17 6.83 -6.66
CA GLN A 225 -3.84 6.99 -5.36
C GLN A 225 -4.03 5.67 -4.58
N PRO A 226 -2.96 4.86 -4.39
CA PRO A 226 -3.07 3.63 -3.62
C PRO A 226 -3.23 3.90 -2.12
N ASP A 227 -3.87 2.97 -1.42
CA ASP A 227 -3.87 2.95 0.05
C ASP A 227 -2.52 2.42 0.54
N VAL A 228 -1.97 1.41 -0.15
CA VAL A 228 -0.69 0.77 0.18
C VAL A 228 0.21 0.66 -1.05
N MET A 229 1.48 1.01 -0.86
CA MET A 229 2.57 0.77 -1.81
C MET A 229 3.54 -0.27 -1.22
N TYR A 230 3.79 -1.35 -1.95
CA TYR A 230 4.87 -2.29 -1.65
C TYR A 230 6.09 -1.95 -2.48
N LEU A 231 7.16 -1.51 -1.83
CA LEU A 231 8.47 -1.25 -2.44
C LEU A 231 9.36 -2.48 -2.29
N LEU A 232 9.76 -3.08 -3.41
CA LEU A 232 10.57 -4.29 -3.46
C LEU A 232 11.94 -3.94 -4.02
N SER A 233 13.01 -4.16 -3.26
CA SER A 233 14.39 -3.91 -3.71
C SER A 233 15.41 -4.70 -2.89
N GLU A 234 16.54 -5.07 -3.52
CA GLU A 234 17.72 -5.54 -2.79
C GLU A 234 18.53 -4.36 -2.23
N ASN A 235 18.83 -3.39 -3.10
CA ASN A 235 19.62 -2.20 -2.79
C ASN A 235 18.97 -0.95 -3.41
N ILE A 236 18.20 -0.23 -2.59
CA ILE A 236 17.37 0.89 -3.03
C ILE A 236 18.16 2.17 -3.33
N THR A 237 19.36 2.33 -2.76
CA THR A 237 20.22 3.50 -2.96
C THR A 237 21.02 3.44 -4.25
N GLY A 238 20.99 2.30 -4.96
CA GLY A 238 21.73 2.11 -6.21
C GLY A 238 23.24 2.06 -6.01
N ALA A 239 23.97 2.25 -7.12
CA ALA A 239 25.42 2.29 -7.15
C ALA A 239 25.92 3.12 -8.35
N GLY A 240 27.11 3.69 -8.23
CA GLY A 240 27.76 4.43 -9.31
C GLY A 240 26.99 5.70 -9.69
N ARG A 241 26.77 5.94 -10.99
CA ARG A 241 26.13 7.18 -11.48
C ARG A 241 24.66 7.37 -11.07
N TYR A 242 24.05 6.34 -10.49
CA TYR A 242 22.66 6.35 -10.01
C TYR A 242 22.58 6.23 -8.49
N GLU A 243 23.73 6.26 -7.81
CA GLU A 243 23.77 6.23 -6.36
C GLU A 243 23.10 7.48 -5.79
N ILE A 244 22.16 7.25 -4.88
CA ILE A 244 21.51 8.31 -4.11
C ILE A 244 21.86 8.09 -2.64
N PRO A 245 22.42 9.09 -1.94
CA PRO A 245 22.61 9.02 -0.50
C PRO A 245 21.31 8.69 0.23
N SER A 246 21.37 7.83 1.25
CA SER A 246 20.20 7.38 2.03
C SER A 246 19.34 8.55 2.51
N ASP A 247 19.94 9.62 3.04
CA ASP A 247 19.22 10.80 3.54
C ASP A 247 18.53 11.60 2.43
N GLU A 248 19.14 11.69 1.25
CA GLU A 248 18.54 12.35 0.08
C GLU A 248 17.34 11.55 -0.44
N LEU A 249 17.47 10.22 -0.47
CA LEU A 249 16.37 9.32 -0.85
C LEU A 249 15.21 9.44 0.13
N LEU A 250 15.47 9.38 1.44
CA LEU A 250 14.46 9.56 2.49
C LEU A 250 13.75 10.91 2.38
N THR A 251 14.51 12.00 2.16
CA THR A 251 13.95 13.34 1.97
C THR A 251 13.06 13.39 0.73
N SER A 252 13.49 12.78 -0.36
CA SER A 252 12.74 12.74 -1.62
C SER A 252 11.44 11.95 -1.47
N ILE A 253 11.46 10.80 -0.79
CA ILE A 253 10.25 10.00 -0.53
C ILE A 253 9.29 10.75 0.41
N ALA A 254 9.80 11.42 1.44
CA ALA A 254 9.01 12.26 2.34
C ALA A 254 8.28 13.40 1.60
N ALA A 255 8.91 13.99 0.58
CA ALA A 255 8.29 15.01 -0.25
C ALA A 255 7.21 14.45 -1.19
N ILE A 256 7.35 13.20 -1.63
CA ILE A 256 6.39 12.54 -2.55
C ILE A 256 5.16 12.03 -1.78
N ASN A 257 5.34 11.58 -0.53
CA ASN A 257 4.26 11.11 0.34
C ASN A 257 4.26 11.91 1.66
N PRO A 258 3.88 13.20 1.67
CA PRO A 258 3.96 14.06 2.85
C PRO A 258 2.94 13.65 3.94
N VAL A 259 3.18 14.13 5.16
CA VAL A 259 2.19 14.06 6.24
C VAL A 259 1.14 15.14 5.99
N ASP A 260 -0.14 14.76 5.98
CA ASP A 260 -1.25 15.68 5.93
C ASP A 260 -1.31 16.47 7.25
N SER A 261 -1.21 17.80 7.16
CA SER A 261 -1.18 18.69 8.32
C SER A 261 -2.50 18.71 9.11
N ARG A 262 -3.60 18.23 8.52
CA ARG A 262 -4.94 18.25 9.15
C ARG A 262 -5.11 17.11 10.16
N ASN A 263 -4.56 15.94 9.88
CA ASN A 263 -4.77 14.73 10.67
C ASN A 263 -3.46 14.05 11.11
N GLY A 264 -2.29 14.51 10.64
CA GLY A 264 -1.00 13.93 10.98
C GLY A 264 -0.73 12.58 10.31
N LEU A 265 -1.54 12.18 9.33
CA LEU A 265 -1.44 10.90 8.62
C LEU A 265 -0.85 11.10 7.23
N ARG A 266 -0.24 10.04 6.69
CA ARG A 266 0.16 10.01 5.28
C ARG A 266 -0.96 9.40 4.46
N ARG A 267 -1.10 9.84 3.21
CA ARG A 267 -2.13 9.32 2.30
C ARG A 267 -1.87 7.88 1.87
N VAL A 268 -0.59 7.52 1.72
CA VAL A 268 -0.17 6.20 1.25
C VAL A 268 0.69 5.54 2.32
N GLN A 269 0.35 4.32 2.71
CA GLN A 269 1.24 3.48 3.51
C GLN A 269 2.33 2.88 2.60
N ILE A 270 3.62 3.04 2.91
CA ILE A 270 4.70 2.46 2.11
C ILE A 270 5.39 1.35 2.89
N ASN A 271 5.14 0.11 2.46
CA ASN A 271 5.75 -1.08 3.02
C ASN A 271 6.95 -1.49 2.16
N CYS A 272 8.03 -1.90 2.79
CA CYS A 272 9.28 -2.26 2.14
C CYS A 272 9.57 -3.75 2.32
N ILE A 273 9.80 -4.43 1.20
CA ILE A 273 10.24 -5.83 1.16
C ILE A 273 11.65 -5.85 0.59
N GLN A 274 12.60 -6.15 1.47
CA GLN A 274 14.01 -6.25 1.09
C GLN A 274 14.38 -7.70 0.81
N TYR A 275 15.10 -7.94 -0.29
CA TYR A 275 15.54 -9.28 -0.67
C TYR A 275 17.05 -9.45 -0.53
N LEU A 276 17.46 -10.71 -0.34
CA LEU A 276 18.83 -11.23 -0.47
C LEU A 276 19.79 -10.80 0.62
N SER A 277 20.18 -9.53 0.61
CA SER A 277 21.22 -8.95 1.45
C SER A 277 20.63 -7.82 2.28
N GLU A 278 20.98 -7.75 3.56
CA GLU A 278 20.58 -6.61 4.39
C GLU A 278 21.28 -5.35 3.89
N ASP A 279 20.55 -4.23 3.87
CA ASP A 279 21.09 -2.92 3.53
C ASP A 279 21.91 -2.45 4.74
N PRO A 280 23.23 -2.24 4.61
CA PRO A 280 24.06 -1.77 5.71
C PRO A 280 23.59 -0.45 6.32
N MET A 281 22.95 0.41 5.53
CA MET A 281 22.43 1.71 5.96
C MET A 281 21.01 1.64 6.53
N GLY A 282 20.34 0.49 6.39
CA GLY A 282 18.97 0.26 6.82
C GLY A 282 17.96 1.19 6.14
N THR A 283 18.24 1.67 4.93
CA THR A 283 17.44 2.66 4.20
C THR A 283 16.02 2.15 3.97
N MET A 284 15.87 0.91 3.48
CA MET A 284 14.55 0.28 3.29
C MET A 284 13.77 0.17 4.59
N ARG A 285 14.44 -0.17 5.70
CA ARG A 285 13.82 -0.23 7.03
C ARG A 285 13.36 1.15 7.49
N LYS A 286 14.21 2.18 7.34
CA LYS A 286 13.86 3.57 7.67
C LYS A 286 12.69 4.08 6.83
N ILE A 287 12.64 3.78 5.53
CA ILE A 287 11.50 4.14 4.67
C ILE A 287 10.21 3.54 5.25
N ALA A 288 10.22 2.24 5.56
CA ALA A 288 9.08 1.56 6.15
C ALA A 288 8.69 2.10 7.54
N GLU A 289 9.66 2.42 8.41
CA GLU A 289 9.36 3.02 9.72
C GLU A 289 8.69 4.40 9.57
N ILE A 290 9.11 5.21 8.59
CA ILE A 290 8.60 6.57 8.36
C ILE A 290 7.24 6.57 7.63
N HIS A 291 6.98 5.58 6.77
CA HIS A 291 5.84 5.59 5.85
C HIS A 291 4.90 4.38 5.96
N GLY A 292 5.37 3.25 6.49
CA GLY A 292 4.66 1.98 6.58
C GLY A 292 4.17 1.61 7.99
N GLY A 293 4.75 2.22 9.03
CA GLY A 293 4.47 1.90 10.43
C GLY A 293 5.26 0.69 10.93
N ASN A 294 4.90 0.18 12.11
CA ASN A 294 5.70 -0.82 12.84
C ASN A 294 5.94 -2.13 12.07
N ASP A 295 4.96 -2.54 11.25
CA ASP A 295 5.02 -3.79 10.46
C ASP A 295 5.31 -3.53 8.98
N GLY A 296 5.77 -2.32 8.64
CA GLY A 296 6.00 -1.91 7.26
C GLY A 296 7.24 -2.52 6.61
N TYR A 297 8.08 -3.26 7.34
CA TYR A 297 9.35 -3.80 6.83
C TYR A 297 9.39 -5.32 6.90
N THR A 298 9.79 -5.96 5.80
CA THR A 298 10.09 -7.40 5.75
C THR A 298 11.41 -7.63 5.03
N PHE A 299 12.23 -8.55 5.56
CA PHE A 299 13.45 -9.01 4.92
C PHE A 299 13.34 -10.48 4.53
N ILE A 300 13.62 -10.78 3.26
CA ILE A 300 13.59 -12.12 2.68
C ILE A 300 15.03 -12.51 2.32
N PRO A 301 15.70 -13.33 3.14
CA PRO A 301 17.08 -13.73 2.88
C PRO A 301 17.19 -14.68 1.69
N ARG A 302 18.34 -14.67 1.02
CA ARG A 302 18.62 -15.47 -0.18
C ARG A 302 18.20 -16.94 -0.09
N GLY A 303 18.49 -17.61 1.02
CA GLY A 303 18.17 -19.03 1.22
C GLY A 303 16.68 -19.38 1.32
N LYS A 304 15.79 -18.38 1.37
CA LYS A 304 14.32 -18.56 1.31
C LYS A 304 13.73 -18.31 -0.06
N VAL A 305 14.52 -17.81 -1.02
CA VAL A 305 14.11 -17.47 -2.38
C VAL A 305 14.36 -18.64 -3.34
N GLU A 306 15.19 -19.62 -2.98
CA GLU A 306 15.62 -20.71 -3.86
C GLU A 306 14.78 -22.01 -3.72
N ASN A 307 13.68 -22.01 -2.95
CA ASN A 307 12.83 -23.19 -2.71
C ASN A 307 11.44 -23.07 -3.32
#